data_AF-A0A7C4WCE2-F1
#
_entry.id   AF-A0A7C4WCE2-F1
#
_cell.length_a   1.000
_cell.length_b   1.000
_cell.length_c   1.000
_cell.angle_alpha   90.00
_cell.angle_beta   90.00
_cell.angle_gamma   90.00
#
_symmetry.space_group_name_H-M   'P 1'
#
loop_
_entity.id
_entity.type
_entity.pdbx_description
1 polymer ?
#
loop_
_entity_poly.entity_id
_entity_poly.type
_entity_poly.pdbx_seq_one_letter_code
_entity_poly.pdbx_strand_id
1 'polypeptide(L)'
;IIGALNSIISMTSLQLAVKYSNASTAATLVASNPIFVSLFASFVLQEKYPLKKYIGIGLGFIGIFIFSLGKIKGDSWLGIFFGILAALTFGLYTVLMRKYTKKYGPLLVTAYSSLCSSFVYIALLVAFRKFAIPTQVDFVGWIIVIYLGLVVTGVAYLTYFKAMETLGATQSSRIFFLKPVVATVFALILLGETLSIFKILGMLIVLISLAL
;
A
#
# COMPACT_ATOMS: atom_id res chain seq x y z
N ILE A 1 -8.01 16.32 -0.28
CA ILE A 1 -8.63 15.29 0.61
C ILE A 1 -8.20 13.88 0.23
N ILE A 2 -8.37 13.43 -1.02
CA ILE A 2 -8.02 12.06 -1.44
C ILE A 2 -6.53 11.74 -1.27
N GLY A 3 -5.64 12.64 -1.67
CA GLY A 3 -4.21 12.46 -1.43
C GLY A 3 -3.84 12.39 0.05
N ALA A 4 -4.47 13.24 0.88
CA ALA A 4 -4.27 13.25 2.32
C ALA A 4 -4.65 11.91 2.96
N LEU A 5 -5.69 11.23 2.46
CA LEU A 5 -6.05 9.89 2.90
C LEU A 5 -4.93 8.87 2.67
N ASN A 6 -4.21 8.96 1.55
CA ASN A 6 -3.08 8.08 1.25
C ASN A 6 -1.81 8.46 2.04
N SER A 7 -1.32 9.69 1.86
CA SER A 7 -0.04 10.10 2.45
C SER A 7 -0.09 10.19 3.97
N ILE A 8 -1.23 10.55 4.57
CA ILE A 8 -1.31 10.74 6.01
C ILE A 8 -1.76 9.46 6.68
N ILE A 9 -2.82 8.81 6.19
CA ILE A 9 -3.38 7.65 6.89
C ILE A 9 -2.65 6.38 6.44
N SER A 10 -2.58 6.11 5.13
CA SER A 10 -1.99 4.86 4.65
C SER A 10 -0.48 4.80 4.90
N MET A 11 0.28 5.82 4.50
CA MET A 11 1.74 5.80 4.68
C MET A 11 2.15 5.88 6.15
N THR A 12 1.46 6.66 7.00
CA THR A 12 1.77 6.65 8.44
C THR A 12 1.42 5.30 9.07
N SER A 13 0.30 4.70 8.69
CA SER A 13 -0.06 3.35 9.16
C SER A 13 0.97 2.32 8.69
N LEU A 14 1.47 2.41 7.47
CA LEU A 14 2.58 1.57 6.99
C LEU A 14 3.82 1.73 7.88
N GLN A 15 4.23 2.97 8.18
CA GLN A 15 5.40 3.23 9.03
C GLN A 15 5.19 2.69 10.45
N LEU A 16 3.99 2.83 11.02
CA LEU A 16 3.64 2.24 12.32
C LEU A 16 3.62 0.71 12.25
N ALA A 17 3.16 0.12 11.15
CA ALA A 17 3.21 -1.33 10.94
C ALA A 17 4.66 -1.83 10.96
N VAL A 18 5.57 -1.19 10.22
CA VAL A 18 7.00 -1.54 10.22
C VAL A 18 7.66 -1.30 11.58
N LYS A 19 7.19 -0.31 12.36
CA LYS A 19 7.70 -0.05 13.71
C LYS A 19 7.27 -1.11 14.73
N TYR A 20 6.04 -1.63 14.61
CA TYR A 20 5.44 -2.56 15.58
C TYR A 20 5.34 -4.00 15.08
N SER A 21 5.86 -4.30 13.89
CA SER A 21 5.94 -5.65 13.34
C SER A 21 7.16 -5.80 12.44
N ASN A 22 7.50 -7.04 12.11
CA ASN A 22 8.64 -7.30 11.22
C ASN A 22 8.38 -6.74 9.81
N ALA A 23 9.47 -6.44 9.10
CA ALA A 23 9.39 -5.82 7.77
C ALA A 23 8.64 -6.74 6.78
N SER A 24 8.84 -8.05 6.88
CA SER A 24 8.11 -9.05 6.08
C SER A 24 6.60 -9.05 6.37
N THR A 25 6.20 -8.92 7.63
CA THR A 25 4.81 -8.86 8.07
C THR A 25 4.12 -7.63 7.53
N ALA A 26 4.71 -6.44 7.75
CA ALA A 26 4.15 -5.17 7.28
C ALA A 26 4.04 -5.14 5.75
N ALA A 27 5.09 -5.57 5.04
CA ALA A 27 5.08 -5.62 3.58
C ALA A 27 4.00 -6.56 3.04
N THR A 28 3.80 -7.73 3.64
CA THR A 28 2.80 -8.70 3.19
C THR A 28 1.37 -8.23 3.46
N LEU A 29 1.12 -7.64 4.62
CA LEU A 29 -0.19 -7.08 4.93
C LEU A 29 -0.53 -5.94 3.98
N VAL A 30 0.41 -5.02 3.70
CA VAL A 30 0.15 -3.96 2.72
C VAL A 30 0.04 -4.50 1.30
N ALA A 31 0.73 -5.59 0.96
CA ALA A 31 0.55 -6.24 -0.32
C ALA A 31 -0.86 -6.78 -0.56
N SER A 32 -1.63 -7.04 0.50
CA SER A 32 -3.03 -7.44 0.39
C SER A 32 -3.97 -6.33 -0.10
N ASN A 33 -3.45 -5.12 -0.31
CA ASN A 33 -4.10 -3.97 -0.95
C ASN A 33 -5.11 -4.32 -2.05
N PRO A 34 -4.79 -5.17 -3.04
CA PRO A 34 -5.69 -5.43 -4.17
C PRO A 34 -7.00 -6.14 -3.80
N ILE A 35 -7.04 -6.85 -2.67
CA ILE A 35 -8.29 -7.44 -2.14
C ILE A 35 -9.24 -6.29 -1.78
N PHE A 36 -8.74 -5.28 -1.06
CA PHE A 36 -9.49 -4.07 -0.73
C PHE A 36 -9.79 -3.22 -1.98
N VAL A 37 -8.86 -3.08 -2.92
CA VAL A 37 -9.12 -2.40 -4.20
C VAL A 37 -10.27 -3.07 -4.94
N SER A 38 -10.25 -4.40 -5.04
CA SER A 38 -11.30 -5.15 -5.73
C SER A 38 -12.65 -4.97 -5.04
N LEU A 39 -12.68 -5.10 -3.71
CA LEU A 39 -13.87 -4.85 -2.90
C LEU A 39 -14.44 -3.43 -3.16
N PHE A 40 -13.63 -2.39 -2.97
CA PHE A 40 -14.08 -1.01 -3.14
C PHE A 40 -14.41 -0.68 -4.60
N ALA A 41 -13.73 -1.27 -5.58
CA ALA A 41 -14.05 -1.06 -6.99
C ALA A 41 -15.45 -1.63 -7.34
N SER A 42 -15.88 -2.73 -6.73
CA SER A 42 -17.26 -3.21 -6.89
C SER A 42 -18.28 -2.19 -6.38
N PHE A 43 -18.04 -1.58 -5.22
CA PHE A 43 -18.99 -0.64 -4.61
C PHE A 43 -18.94 0.78 -5.21
N VAL A 44 -17.74 1.34 -5.39
CA VAL A 44 -17.54 2.76 -5.75
C VAL A 44 -17.54 2.97 -7.26
N LEU A 45 -16.98 2.03 -8.03
CA LEU A 45 -16.94 2.10 -9.49
C LEU A 45 -18.06 1.29 -10.14
N GLN A 46 -18.87 0.59 -9.34
CA GLN A 46 -19.96 -0.28 -9.80
C GLN A 46 -19.49 -1.33 -10.83
N GLU A 47 -18.26 -1.81 -10.67
CA GLU A 47 -17.75 -2.88 -11.52
C GLU A 47 -18.48 -4.19 -11.23
N LYS A 48 -19.07 -4.78 -12.27
CA LYS A 48 -19.71 -6.09 -12.21
C LYS A 48 -18.64 -7.17 -12.25
N TYR A 49 -18.60 -8.01 -11.23
CA TYR A 49 -17.66 -9.12 -11.17
C TYR A 49 -18.39 -10.47 -11.29
N PRO A 50 -17.73 -11.48 -11.89
CA PRO A 50 -18.22 -12.85 -11.84
C PRO A 50 -18.15 -13.37 -10.39
N LEU A 51 -19.02 -14.32 -10.05
CA LEU A 51 -19.09 -14.92 -8.70
C LEU A 51 -17.72 -15.44 -8.20
N LYS A 52 -16.89 -15.97 -9.12
CA LYS A 52 -15.52 -16.43 -8.84
C LYS A 52 -14.65 -15.35 -8.16
N LYS A 53 -14.77 -14.10 -8.60
CA LYS A 53 -13.98 -13.00 -8.04
C LYS A 53 -14.47 -12.58 -6.65
N TYR A 54 -15.76 -12.71 -6.35
CA TYR A 54 -16.26 -12.52 -4.98
C TYR A 54 -15.77 -13.62 -4.03
N ILE A 55 -15.72 -14.87 -4.51
CA ILE A 55 -15.11 -15.99 -3.78
C ILE A 55 -13.62 -15.70 -3.54
N GLY A 56 -12.92 -15.19 -4.56
CA GLY A 56 -11.53 -14.72 -4.45
C GLY A 56 -11.36 -13.67 -3.35
N ILE A 57 -12.18 -12.63 -3.31
CA ILE A 57 -12.13 -11.61 -2.24
C ILE A 57 -12.30 -12.25 -0.86
N GLY A 58 -13.26 -13.18 -0.69
CA GLY A 58 -13.47 -13.90 0.56
C GLY A 58 -12.27 -14.76 0.97
N LEU A 59 -11.70 -15.52 0.03
CA LEU A 59 -10.47 -16.28 0.25
C LEU A 59 -9.28 -15.38 0.62
N GLY A 60 -9.20 -14.20 0.03
CA GLY A 60 -8.18 -13.20 0.35
C GLY A 60 -8.24 -12.78 1.83
N PHE A 61 -9.42 -12.51 2.36
CA PHE A 61 -9.61 -12.20 3.79
C PHE A 61 -9.21 -13.37 4.69
N ILE A 62 -9.58 -14.60 4.32
CA ILE A 62 -9.16 -15.81 5.04
C ILE A 62 -7.63 -15.95 5.03
N GLY A 63 -6.99 -15.69 3.89
CA GLY A 63 -5.54 -15.70 3.76
C GLY A 63 -4.84 -14.67 4.65
N ILE A 64 -5.37 -13.43 4.72
CA ILE A 64 -4.87 -12.38 5.65
C ILE A 64 -5.04 -12.83 7.11
N PHE A 65 -6.16 -13.47 7.45
CA PHE A 65 -6.42 -13.97 8.79
C PHE A 65 -5.42 -15.07 9.19
N ILE A 66 -5.24 -16.09 8.34
CA ILE A 66 -4.28 -17.17 8.55
C ILE A 66 -2.85 -16.61 8.63
N PHE A 67 -2.50 -15.65 7.78
CA PHE A 67 -1.21 -14.97 7.81
C PHE A 67 -0.97 -14.29 9.17
N SER A 68 -1.99 -13.60 9.69
CA SER A 68 -1.93 -12.88 10.97
C SER A 68 -1.78 -13.81 12.18
N LEU A 69 -2.27 -15.04 12.09
CA LEU A 69 -2.07 -16.07 13.12
C LEU A 69 -0.61 -16.57 13.17
N GLY A 70 0.12 -16.47 12.06
CA GLY A 70 1.53 -16.84 11.95
C GLY A 70 2.51 -15.89 12.61
N LYS A 71 2.13 -15.25 13.72
CA LYS A 71 2.92 -14.23 14.43
C LYS A 71 4.31 -14.76 14.81
N ILE A 72 5.35 -13.98 14.52
CA ILE A 72 6.75 -14.33 14.82
C ILE A 72 7.26 -13.41 15.93
N LYS A 73 8.36 -13.80 16.59
CA LYS A 73 9.03 -12.94 17.58
C LYS A 73 9.37 -11.59 16.94
N GLY A 74 8.85 -10.50 17.50
CA GLY A 74 8.96 -9.15 16.94
C GLY A 74 7.64 -8.60 16.35
N ASP A 75 6.68 -9.46 16.01
CA ASP A 75 5.36 -9.01 15.58
C ASP A 75 4.49 -8.58 16.78
N SER A 76 3.70 -7.53 16.60
CA SER A 76 2.64 -7.12 17.54
C SER A 76 1.29 -7.07 16.81
N TRP A 77 0.21 -7.33 17.55
CA TRP A 77 -1.16 -7.18 17.03
C TRP A 77 -1.45 -5.75 16.57
N LEU A 78 -0.82 -4.76 17.21
CA LEU A 78 -0.88 -3.37 16.77
C LEU A 78 -0.24 -3.17 15.39
N GLY A 79 0.92 -3.78 15.12
CA GLY A 79 1.57 -3.71 13.82
C GLY A 79 0.74 -4.35 12.72
N ILE A 80 0.13 -5.51 13.02
CA ILE A 80 -0.80 -6.19 12.10
C ILE A 80 -2.01 -5.31 11.79
N PHE A 81 -2.63 -4.72 12.82
CA PHE A 81 -3.75 -3.79 12.66
C PHE A 81 -3.38 -2.60 11.76
N PHE A 82 -2.24 -1.96 12.01
CA PHE A 82 -1.77 -0.86 11.17
C PHE A 82 -1.44 -1.30 9.74
N GLY A 83 -0.93 -2.51 9.54
CA GLY A 83 -0.68 -3.07 8.21
C GLY A 83 -1.98 -3.27 7.42
N ILE A 84 -3.02 -3.81 8.05
CA ILE A 84 -4.35 -3.98 7.44
C ILE A 84 -5.01 -2.61 7.19
N LEU A 85 -4.89 -1.67 8.13
CA LEU A 85 -5.42 -0.32 7.99
C LEU A 85 -4.73 0.45 6.84
N ALA A 86 -3.41 0.32 6.73
CA ALA A 86 -2.65 0.83 5.59
C ALA A 86 -3.18 0.21 4.29
N ALA A 87 -3.47 -1.09 4.31
CA ALA A 87 -3.93 -1.79 3.13
C ALA A 87 -5.33 -1.33 2.67
N LEU A 88 -6.24 -1.22 3.63
CA LEU A 88 -7.61 -0.77 3.41
C LEU A 88 -7.66 0.66 2.87
N THR A 89 -6.92 1.57 3.50
CA THR A 89 -6.91 3.00 3.11
C THR A 89 -6.24 3.22 1.77
N PHE A 90 -5.17 2.48 1.46
CA PHE A 90 -4.54 2.52 0.14
C PHE A 90 -5.47 1.97 -0.95
N GLY A 91 -6.20 0.89 -0.64
CA GLY A 91 -7.20 0.32 -1.53
C GLY A 91 -8.29 1.33 -1.88
N LEU A 92 -8.83 2.02 -0.86
CA LEU A 92 -9.84 3.06 -1.06
C LEU A 92 -9.29 4.25 -1.86
N TYR A 93 -8.08 4.72 -1.55
CA TYR A 93 -7.40 5.77 -2.31
C TYR A 93 -7.27 5.42 -3.79
N THR A 94 -6.82 4.20 -4.08
CA THR A 94 -6.62 3.70 -5.45
C THR A 94 -7.93 3.77 -6.25
N VAL A 95 -9.02 3.30 -5.67
CA VAL A 95 -10.34 3.28 -6.33
C VAL A 95 -10.90 4.70 -6.51
N LEU A 96 -10.75 5.56 -5.51
CA LEU A 96 -11.16 6.96 -5.62
C LEU A 96 -10.34 7.68 -6.69
N MET A 97 -9.02 7.53 -6.70
CA MET A 97 -8.14 8.11 -7.72
C MET A 97 -8.53 7.67 -9.12
N ARG A 98 -8.93 6.41 -9.33
CA ARG A 98 -9.41 5.94 -10.64
C ARG A 98 -10.60 6.76 -11.15
N LYS A 99 -11.56 7.05 -10.27
CA LYS A 99 -12.76 7.83 -10.63
C LYS A 99 -12.41 9.22 -11.16
N TYR A 100 -11.43 9.89 -10.54
CA TYR A 100 -11.00 11.22 -10.96
C TYR A 100 -10.03 11.18 -12.14
N THR A 101 -9.15 10.17 -12.19
CA THR A 101 -8.20 9.97 -13.28
C THR A 101 -8.91 9.83 -14.62
N LYS A 102 -10.03 9.09 -14.67
CA LYS A 102 -10.85 8.97 -15.88
C LYS A 102 -11.47 10.30 -16.35
N LYS A 103 -11.69 11.26 -15.44
CA LYS A 103 -12.35 12.54 -15.74
C LYS A 103 -11.38 13.68 -16.05
N TYR A 104 -10.23 13.72 -15.37
CA TYR A 104 -9.29 14.85 -15.41
C TYR A 104 -7.86 14.47 -15.87
N GLY A 105 -7.62 13.20 -16.19
CA GLY A 105 -6.31 12.69 -16.60
C GLY A 105 -5.38 12.36 -15.43
N PRO A 106 -4.50 11.35 -15.57
CA PRO A 106 -3.67 10.84 -14.47
C PRO A 106 -2.65 11.89 -13.97
N LEU A 107 -2.03 12.65 -14.87
CA LEU A 107 -1.00 13.63 -14.51
C LEU A 107 -1.54 14.72 -13.59
N LEU A 108 -2.66 15.35 -13.96
CA LEU A 108 -3.26 16.43 -13.17
C LEU A 108 -3.74 15.91 -11.81
N VAL A 109 -4.45 14.77 -11.80
CA VAL A 109 -4.99 14.23 -10.55
C VAL A 109 -3.88 13.82 -9.60
N THR A 110 -2.80 13.19 -10.07
CA THR A 110 -1.64 12.85 -9.24
C THR A 110 -0.91 14.11 -8.75
N ALA A 111 -0.70 15.11 -9.60
CA ALA A 111 -0.05 16.36 -9.20
C ALA A 111 -0.84 17.11 -8.10
N TYR A 112 -2.14 17.32 -8.30
CA TYR A 112 -2.99 17.97 -7.29
C TYR A 112 -3.10 17.15 -6.02
N SER A 113 -3.21 15.82 -6.13
CA SER A 113 -3.28 14.91 -4.99
C SER A 113 -2.00 14.99 -4.16
N SER A 114 -0.82 14.94 -4.80
CA SER A 114 0.47 15.06 -4.13
C SER A 114 0.66 16.44 -3.51
N LEU A 115 0.36 17.52 -4.24
CA LEU A 115 0.47 18.89 -3.73
C LEU A 115 -0.42 19.12 -2.50
N CYS A 116 -1.71 18.77 -2.58
CA CYS A 116 -2.61 18.87 -1.43
C CYS A 116 -2.12 18.02 -0.25
N SER A 117 -1.56 16.84 -0.51
CA SER A 117 -1.02 15.97 0.55
C SER A 117 0.15 16.63 1.26
N SER A 118 1.08 17.23 0.51
CA SER A 118 2.23 17.95 1.06
C SER A 118 1.79 19.10 1.96
N PHE A 119 0.83 19.93 1.52
CA PHE A 119 0.32 21.03 2.35
C PHE A 119 -0.31 20.55 3.65
N VAL A 120 -1.17 19.52 3.58
CA VAL A 120 -1.82 18.99 4.79
C VAL A 120 -0.79 18.34 5.71
N TYR A 121 0.21 17.65 5.17
CA TYR A 121 1.27 17.03 5.98
C TYR A 121 2.13 18.09 6.69
N ILE A 122 2.52 19.16 5.99
CA ILE A 122 3.24 20.30 6.59
C ILE A 122 2.37 20.95 7.70
N ALA A 123 1.10 21.21 7.43
CA ALA A 123 0.19 21.78 8.41
C ALA A 123 0.07 20.91 9.68
N LEU A 124 0.01 19.58 9.52
CA LEU A 124 0.06 18.63 10.63
C LEU A 124 1.37 18.72 11.41
N LEU A 125 2.52 18.72 10.72
CA LEU A 125 3.83 18.81 11.39
C LEU A 125 3.96 20.09 12.20
N VAL A 126 3.47 21.21 11.68
CA VAL A 126 3.43 22.50 12.38
C VAL A 126 2.49 22.42 13.58
N ALA A 127 1.27 21.90 13.41
CA ALA A 127 0.28 21.77 14.48
C ALA A 127 0.78 20.89 15.65
N PHE A 128 1.49 19.81 15.36
CA PHE A 128 2.09 18.93 16.36
C PHE A 128 3.45 19.41 16.88
N ARG A 129 3.92 20.60 16.46
CA ARG A 129 5.25 21.15 16.80
C ARG A 129 6.41 20.19 16.49
N LYS A 130 6.26 19.36 15.47
CA LYS A 130 7.28 18.42 14.98
C LYS A 130 7.89 18.85 13.65
N PHE A 131 7.56 20.05 13.19
CA PHE A 131 8.16 20.62 12.00
C PHE A 131 9.63 20.95 12.28
N ALA A 132 10.53 20.15 11.69
CA ALA A 132 11.97 20.38 11.73
C ALA A 132 12.48 20.33 10.29
N ILE A 133 13.21 21.37 9.88
CA ILE A 133 13.97 21.33 8.64
C ILE A 133 15.26 20.60 8.97
N PRO A 134 15.58 19.46 8.33
CA PRO A 134 16.83 18.80 8.58
C PRO A 134 17.98 19.72 8.11
N THR A 135 18.73 20.26 9.06
CA THR A 135 19.83 21.21 8.82
C THR A 135 21.15 20.52 8.46
N GLN A 136 21.20 19.19 8.54
CA GLN A 136 22.39 18.36 8.31
C GLN A 136 22.21 17.37 7.15
N VAL A 137 21.52 17.76 6.08
CA VAL A 137 21.43 16.93 4.88
C VAL A 137 22.64 17.21 3.99
N ASP A 138 23.50 16.21 3.84
CA ASP A 138 24.64 16.24 2.93
C ASP A 138 24.20 16.18 1.45
N PHE A 139 25.13 16.39 0.54
CA PHE A 139 24.84 16.37 -0.90
C PHE A 139 24.22 15.04 -1.37
N VAL A 140 24.68 13.92 -0.78
CA VAL A 140 24.13 12.59 -1.06
C VAL A 140 22.69 12.46 -0.57
N GLY A 141 22.38 12.97 0.62
CA GLY A 141 21.02 13.02 1.16
C GLY A 141 20.06 13.77 0.23
N TRP A 142 20.49 14.90 -0.34
CA TRP A 142 19.67 15.63 -1.32
C TRP A 142 19.41 14.83 -2.60
N ILE A 143 20.40 14.10 -3.12
CA ILE A 143 20.23 13.21 -4.27
C ILE A 143 19.20 12.12 -3.96
N ILE A 144 19.25 11.51 -2.77
CA ILE A 144 18.30 10.48 -2.34
C ILE A 144 16.88 11.05 -2.27
N VAL A 145 16.71 12.26 -1.72
CA VAL A 145 15.40 12.94 -1.64
C VAL A 145 14.84 13.20 -3.04
N ILE A 146 15.66 13.71 -3.97
CA ILE A 146 15.25 13.97 -5.35
C ILE A 146 14.86 12.66 -6.05
N TYR A 147 15.65 11.60 -5.87
CA TYR A 147 15.37 10.28 -6.43
C TYR A 147 14.04 9.71 -5.90
N LEU A 148 13.81 9.77 -4.59
CA LEU A 148 12.57 9.31 -3.97
C LEU A 148 11.35 10.11 -4.44
N GLY A 149 11.50 11.43 -4.59
CA GLY A 149 10.43 12.32 -5.05
C GLY A 149 10.09 12.14 -6.52
N LEU A 150 11.08 12.25 -7.41
CA LEU A 150 10.86 12.21 -8.86
C LEU A 150 10.64 10.79 -9.38
N VAL A 151 11.53 9.86 -9.04
CA VAL A 151 11.52 8.51 -9.63
C VAL A 151 10.54 7.62 -8.88
N VAL A 152 10.74 7.45 -7.57
CA VAL A 152 9.96 6.49 -6.77
C VAL A 152 8.53 6.94 -6.56
N THR A 153 8.28 8.26 -6.45
CA THR A 153 6.92 8.79 -6.26
C THR A 153 6.33 9.29 -7.57
N GLY A 154 6.98 10.25 -8.24
CA GLY A 154 6.47 10.88 -9.46
C GLY A 154 6.24 9.88 -10.60
N VAL A 155 7.31 9.30 -11.13
CA VAL A 155 7.24 8.38 -12.28
C VAL A 155 6.42 7.13 -11.94
N ALA A 156 6.62 6.54 -10.75
CA ALA A 156 5.90 5.34 -10.36
C ALA A 156 4.39 5.57 -10.22
N TYR A 157 3.95 6.67 -9.59
CA TYR A 157 2.51 6.95 -9.46
C TYR A 157 1.90 7.30 -10.81
N LEU A 158 2.59 8.07 -11.65
CA LEU A 158 2.11 8.41 -12.98
C LEU A 158 1.90 7.18 -13.86
N THR A 159 2.90 6.30 -13.91
CA THR A 159 2.80 5.04 -14.67
C THR A 159 1.74 4.12 -14.08
N TYR A 160 1.63 4.03 -12.75
CA TYR A 160 0.60 3.24 -12.07
C TYR A 160 -0.83 3.73 -12.39
N PHE A 161 -1.08 5.04 -12.29
CA PHE A 161 -2.40 5.59 -12.63
C PHE A 161 -2.69 5.56 -14.12
N LYS A 162 -1.67 5.66 -14.98
CA LYS A 162 -1.84 5.47 -16.42
C LYS A 162 -2.22 4.03 -16.74
N ALA A 163 -1.55 3.04 -16.15
CA ALA A 163 -1.93 1.64 -16.25
C ALA A 163 -3.35 1.39 -15.71
N MET A 164 -3.75 2.10 -14.66
CA MET A 164 -5.09 2.01 -14.09
C MET A 164 -6.18 2.60 -14.98
N GLU A 165 -5.86 3.62 -15.75
CA GLU A 165 -6.76 4.17 -16.77
C GLU A 165 -7.03 3.13 -17.86
N THR A 166 -6.01 2.38 -18.30
CA THR A 166 -6.11 1.41 -19.40
C THR A 166 -6.59 0.02 -18.98
N LEU A 167 -6.08 -0.52 -17.87
CA LEU A 167 -6.34 -1.90 -17.40
C LEU A 167 -7.39 -1.99 -16.29
N GLY A 168 -7.72 -0.86 -15.66
CA GLY A 168 -8.59 -0.79 -14.50
C GLY A 168 -7.89 -0.98 -13.15
N ALA A 169 -8.61 -0.68 -12.05
CA ALA A 169 -8.07 -0.66 -10.69
C ALA A 169 -7.64 -2.04 -10.22
N THR A 170 -8.49 -3.07 -10.36
CA THR A 170 -8.13 -4.42 -9.91
C THR A 170 -6.89 -4.93 -10.62
N GLN A 171 -6.84 -4.87 -11.96
CA GLN A 171 -5.72 -5.41 -12.72
C GLN A 171 -4.41 -4.69 -12.41
N SER A 172 -4.45 -3.36 -12.36
CA SER A 172 -3.26 -2.56 -12.05
C SER A 172 -2.74 -2.83 -10.65
N SER A 173 -3.64 -3.03 -9.68
CA SER A 173 -3.26 -3.29 -8.30
C SER A 173 -2.53 -4.63 -8.11
N ARG A 174 -2.66 -5.59 -9.05
CA ARG A 174 -1.95 -6.88 -8.98
C ARG A 174 -0.43 -6.74 -8.91
N ILE A 175 0.13 -5.66 -9.47
CA ILE A 175 1.57 -5.40 -9.42
C ILE A 175 2.11 -5.27 -7.98
N PHE A 176 1.25 -4.90 -7.02
CA PHE A 176 1.64 -4.81 -5.62
C PHE A 176 1.88 -6.17 -4.95
N PHE A 177 1.44 -7.29 -5.54
CA PHE A 177 1.80 -8.63 -5.06
C PHE A 177 3.20 -9.08 -5.43
N LEU A 178 3.91 -8.31 -6.24
CA LEU A 178 5.35 -8.53 -6.37
C LEU A 178 6.09 -8.10 -5.09
N LYS A 179 5.58 -7.08 -4.37
CA LYS A 179 6.17 -6.59 -3.12
C LYS A 179 6.36 -7.67 -2.03
N PRO A 180 5.38 -8.51 -1.67
CA PRO A 180 5.54 -9.50 -0.60
C PRO A 180 6.55 -10.57 -1.00
N VAL A 181 6.51 -11.07 -2.24
CA VAL A 181 7.49 -12.07 -2.71
C VAL A 181 8.90 -11.52 -2.60
N VAL A 182 9.12 -10.31 -3.13
CA VAL A 182 10.43 -9.64 -3.11
C VAL A 182 10.83 -9.29 -1.66
N ALA A 183 9.94 -8.68 -0.88
CA ALA A 183 10.21 -8.30 0.51
C ALA A 183 10.51 -9.51 1.39
N THR A 184 9.83 -10.63 1.18
CA THR A 184 10.09 -11.88 1.91
C THR A 184 11.46 -12.45 1.54
N VAL A 185 11.82 -12.50 0.25
CA VAL A 185 13.15 -12.94 -0.18
C VAL A 185 14.25 -12.05 0.42
N PHE A 186 14.08 -10.72 0.35
CA PHE A 186 15.04 -9.79 0.94
C PHE A 186 15.07 -9.85 2.47
N ALA A 187 13.94 -10.07 3.15
CA ALA A 187 13.90 -10.22 4.61
C ALA A 187 14.59 -11.50 5.09
N LEU A 188 14.45 -12.61 4.35
CA LEU A 188 15.17 -13.84 4.63
C LEU A 188 16.69 -13.66 4.44
N ILE A 189 17.12 -13.05 3.33
CA ILE A 189 18.53 -12.94 2.96
C ILE A 189 19.26 -11.85 3.75
N LEU A 190 18.67 -10.65 3.87
CA LEU A 190 19.32 -9.49 4.45
C LEU A 190 19.06 -9.33 5.96
N LEU A 191 17.85 -9.68 6.44
CA LEU A 191 17.47 -9.50 7.83
C LEU A 191 17.54 -10.80 8.65
N GLY A 192 17.72 -11.96 8.00
CA GLY A 192 17.75 -13.26 8.67
C GLY A 192 16.44 -13.61 9.39
N GLU A 193 15.32 -13.02 8.95
CA GLU A 193 14.02 -13.29 9.57
C GLU A 193 13.62 -14.75 9.34
N THR A 194 13.05 -15.42 10.34
CA THR A 194 12.42 -16.72 10.13
C THR A 194 10.98 -16.51 9.67
N LEU A 195 10.47 -17.38 8.79
CA LEU A 195 9.06 -17.39 8.37
C LEU A 195 8.33 -18.55 9.03
N SER A 196 7.20 -18.23 9.66
CA SER A 196 6.27 -19.24 10.18
C SER A 196 5.54 -19.91 9.02
N ILE A 197 5.23 -21.20 9.17
CA ILE A 197 4.47 -21.97 8.19
C ILE A 197 3.11 -21.31 7.88
N PHE A 198 2.49 -20.68 8.87
CA PHE A 198 1.23 -19.95 8.74
C PHE A 198 1.37 -18.68 7.88
N LYS A 199 2.52 -17.99 7.92
CA LYS A 199 2.77 -16.84 7.03
C LYS A 199 2.91 -17.29 5.58
N ILE A 200 3.58 -18.41 5.33
CA ILE A 200 3.73 -18.98 3.99
C ILE A 200 2.35 -19.38 3.45
N LEU A 201 1.57 -20.12 4.24
CA LEU A 201 0.21 -20.54 3.85
C LEU A 201 -0.71 -19.35 3.59
N GLY A 202 -0.72 -18.36 4.48
CA GLY A 202 -1.53 -17.15 4.30
C GLY A 202 -1.16 -16.38 3.04
N MET A 203 0.15 -16.24 2.76
CA MET A 203 0.63 -15.60 1.53
C MET A 203 0.18 -16.37 0.28
N LEU A 204 0.32 -17.69 0.26
CA LEU A 204 -0.13 -18.53 -0.86
C LEU A 204 -1.64 -18.43 -1.10
N ILE A 205 -2.44 -18.44 -0.03
CA ILE A 205 -3.90 -18.28 -0.12
C ILE A 205 -4.25 -16.92 -0.73
N VAL A 206 -3.60 -15.84 -0.26
CA VAL A 206 -3.80 -14.49 -0.82
C VAL A 206 -3.43 -14.47 -2.31
N LEU A 207 -2.33 -15.11 -2.72
CA LEU A 207 -1.94 -15.19 -4.14
C LEU A 207 -2.98 -15.95 -4.99
N ILE A 208 -3.45 -17.10 -4.52
CA ILE A 208 -4.48 -17.91 -5.20
C ILE A 208 -5.79 -17.14 -5.31
N SER A 209 -6.16 -16.39 -4.27
CA SER A 209 -7.40 -15.64 -4.19
C SER A 209 -7.59 -14.62 -5.33
N LEU A 210 -6.50 -14.16 -5.94
CA LEU A 210 -6.50 -13.15 -7.01
C LEU A 210 -6.51 -13.75 -8.41
N ALA A 211 -6.09 -15.02 -8.51
CA ALA A 211 -6.18 -15.78 -9.74
C ALA A 211 -7.64 -16.16 -10.05
N LEU A 212 -8.50 -16.18 -9.02
CA LEU A 212 -9.95 -16.38 -9.09
C LEU A 212 -10.71 -15.10 -9.50
#